data_AF-A0A8T6V8I1-F1
#
_entry.id   AF-A0A8T6V8I1-F1
#
_cell.length_a   1.000
_cell.length_b   1.000
_cell.length_c   1.000
_cell.angle_alpha   90.00
_cell.angle_beta   90.00
_cell.angle_gamma   90.00
#
_symmetry.space_group_name_H-M   'P 1'
#
loop_
_entity.id
_entity.type
_entity.pdbx_description
1 polymer ?
#
loop_
_entity_poly.entity_id
_entity_poly.type
_entity_poly.pdbx_seq_one_letter_code
_entity_poly.pdbx_strand_id
1 'polypeptide(L)'
;LIENLNDLGCDIAFIKNIDNVVPDSLKVETYLYKKALCGYLLDIQARMFGYMKELDDGLSSPELIKGIANFMANDLKIELPIDFEKLSEDQQIDFVYSKLDRPIRVCGVVKNVGEPGGGPFWIRDSKGQISKQIVESAQVNLDSQEQKAIWESSTHFNPVDLVCGLINYKGESFDLRDYVDPDTGFISHKSKDGKELKALELPGLWNGAMSDWNTLFVEVPLITFNPVKGILDLLRPEHQSTI
;
A
#
# COMPACT_ATOMS: atom_id res chain seq x y z
N LEU A 1 -6.21 -12.58 -4.52
CA LEU A 1 -5.80 -11.32 -5.17
C LEU A 1 -4.38 -11.42 -5.68
N ILE A 2 -3.39 -11.73 -4.84
CA ILE A 2 -1.98 -11.81 -5.26
C ILE A 2 -1.75 -12.75 -6.43
N GLU A 3 -2.28 -13.98 -6.38
CA GLU A 3 -2.23 -14.91 -7.53
C GLU A 3 -2.85 -14.29 -8.79
N ASN A 4 -4.04 -13.69 -8.67
CA ASN A 4 -4.68 -13.04 -9.81
C ASN A 4 -3.83 -11.88 -10.37
N LEU A 5 -3.17 -11.08 -9.52
CA LEU A 5 -2.30 -9.99 -9.96
C LEU A 5 -1.04 -10.53 -10.66
N ASN A 6 -0.46 -11.61 -10.14
CA ASN A 6 0.65 -12.33 -10.77
C ASN A 6 0.27 -12.79 -12.19
N ASP A 7 -0.94 -13.33 -12.35
CA ASP A 7 -1.41 -13.90 -13.61
C ASP A 7 -1.79 -12.85 -14.67
N LEU A 8 -1.91 -11.56 -14.31
CA LEU A 8 -2.30 -10.50 -15.26
C LEU A 8 -1.21 -10.20 -16.29
N GLY A 9 0.06 -10.41 -15.95
CA GLY A 9 1.20 -10.08 -16.83
C GLY A 9 1.24 -8.62 -17.26
N CYS A 10 0.82 -7.69 -16.40
CA CYS A 10 0.82 -6.26 -16.67
C CYS A 10 1.89 -5.51 -15.86
N ASP A 11 2.38 -4.40 -16.39
CA ASP A 11 3.37 -3.55 -15.70
C ASP A 11 2.73 -2.75 -14.57
N ILE A 12 1.49 -2.28 -14.81
CA ILE A 12 0.72 -1.44 -13.91
C ILE A 12 -0.68 -2.01 -13.75
N ALA A 13 -1.13 -2.13 -12.49
CA ALA A 13 -2.49 -2.53 -12.15
C ALA A 13 -3.22 -1.44 -11.36
N PHE A 14 -4.48 -1.19 -11.70
CA PHE A 14 -5.37 -0.32 -10.94
C PHE A 14 -6.34 -1.19 -10.15
N ILE A 15 -6.33 -1.05 -8.82
CA ILE A 15 -7.20 -1.81 -7.92
C ILE A 15 -8.22 -0.85 -7.31
N LYS A 16 -9.50 -1.16 -7.50
CA LYS A 16 -10.61 -0.42 -6.88
C LYS A 16 -11.70 -1.37 -6.44
N ASN A 17 -12.30 -1.11 -5.27
CA ASN A 17 -13.46 -1.87 -4.84
C ASN A 17 -14.68 -1.58 -5.72
N ILE A 18 -15.47 -2.64 -5.99
CA ILE A 18 -16.66 -2.59 -6.83
C ILE A 18 -17.81 -1.79 -6.21
N ASP A 19 -17.85 -1.70 -4.87
CA ASP A 19 -18.84 -0.92 -4.14
C ASP A 19 -18.65 0.60 -4.32
N ASN A 20 -17.50 1.03 -4.83
CA ASN A 20 -17.13 2.43 -5.03
C ASN A 20 -17.33 2.91 -6.48
N VAL A 21 -18.27 2.28 -7.20
CA VAL A 21 -18.64 2.67 -8.57
C VAL A 21 -19.71 3.76 -8.54
N VAL A 22 -19.44 4.86 -9.24
CA VAL A 22 -20.30 6.06 -9.28
C VAL A 22 -20.94 6.28 -10.65
N PRO A 23 -22.04 7.06 -10.73
CA PRO A 23 -22.61 7.53 -11.99
C PRO A 23 -21.58 8.32 -12.82
N ASP A 24 -21.78 8.39 -14.14
CA ASP A 24 -20.84 9.01 -15.09
C ASP A 24 -20.48 10.47 -14.74
N SER A 25 -21.43 11.23 -14.19
CA SER A 25 -21.24 12.62 -13.76
C SER A 25 -20.15 12.78 -12.69
N LEU A 26 -19.90 11.77 -11.87
CA LEU A 26 -18.91 11.79 -10.78
C LEU A 26 -17.61 11.07 -11.14
N LYS A 27 -17.52 10.47 -12.33
CA LYS A 27 -16.31 9.75 -12.76
C LYS A 27 -15.14 10.67 -13.09
N VAL A 28 -15.40 11.93 -13.48
CA VAL A 28 -14.37 12.87 -13.92
C VAL A 28 -13.29 13.07 -12.84
N GLU A 29 -13.70 13.37 -11.61
CA GLU A 29 -12.79 13.53 -10.48
C GLU A 29 -12.03 12.23 -10.17
N THR A 30 -12.75 11.09 -10.15
CA THR A 30 -12.12 9.78 -9.95
C THR A 30 -11.05 9.49 -11.00
N TYR A 31 -11.29 9.83 -12.26
CA TYR A 31 -10.33 9.62 -13.35
C TYR A 31 -9.14 10.57 -13.26
N LEU A 32 -9.36 11.83 -12.90
CA LEU A 32 -8.28 12.79 -12.69
C LEU A 32 -7.31 12.29 -11.62
N TYR A 33 -7.83 11.88 -10.45
CA TYR A 33 -6.98 11.41 -9.36
C TYR A 33 -6.36 10.04 -9.64
N LYS A 34 -7.04 9.12 -10.36
CA LYS A 34 -6.40 7.88 -10.84
C LYS A 34 -5.20 8.17 -11.74
N LYS A 35 -5.31 9.13 -12.66
CA LYS A 35 -4.18 9.56 -13.50
C LYS A 35 -3.07 10.20 -12.66
N ALA A 36 -3.43 11.02 -11.67
CA ALA A 36 -2.45 11.63 -10.77
C ALA A 36 -1.68 10.59 -9.95
N LEU A 37 -2.38 9.61 -9.36
CA LEU A 37 -1.75 8.50 -8.62
C LEU A 37 -0.83 7.67 -9.51
N CYS A 38 -1.27 7.37 -10.74
CA CYS A 38 -0.44 6.65 -11.70
C CYS A 38 0.78 7.46 -12.16
N GLY A 39 0.61 8.77 -12.40
CA GLY A 39 1.70 9.66 -12.75
C GLY A 39 2.74 9.74 -11.63
N TYR A 40 2.30 9.82 -10.38
CA TYR A 40 3.18 9.79 -9.22
C TYR A 40 3.90 8.44 -9.06
N LEU A 41 3.20 7.32 -9.29
CA LEU A 41 3.83 6.00 -9.31
C LEU A 41 4.94 5.93 -10.36
N LEU A 42 4.67 6.36 -11.58
CA LEU A 42 5.61 6.35 -12.70
C LEU A 42 6.85 7.23 -12.41
N ASP A 43 6.65 8.41 -11.83
CA ASP A 43 7.76 9.31 -11.43
C ASP A 43 8.69 8.65 -10.41
N ILE A 44 8.12 8.08 -9.35
CA ILE A 44 8.89 7.38 -8.32
C ILE A 44 9.58 6.15 -8.89
N GLN A 45 8.87 5.35 -9.69
CA GLN A 45 9.40 4.13 -10.28
C GLN A 45 10.54 4.44 -11.26
N ALA A 46 10.44 5.51 -12.05
CA ALA A 46 11.53 5.95 -12.94
C ALA A 46 12.80 6.31 -12.16
N ARG A 47 12.66 6.99 -11.02
CA ARG A 47 13.81 7.32 -10.14
C ARG A 47 14.40 6.06 -9.51
N MET A 48 13.56 5.16 -8.99
CA MET A 48 14.00 3.86 -8.47
C MET A 48 14.78 3.10 -9.54
N PHE A 49 14.23 2.96 -10.74
CA PHE A 49 14.85 2.23 -11.84
C PHE A 49 16.17 2.85 -12.30
N GLY A 50 16.25 4.18 -12.34
CA GLY A 50 17.49 4.90 -12.63
C GLY A 50 18.60 4.53 -11.65
N TYR A 51 18.33 4.63 -10.35
CA TYR A 51 19.32 4.25 -9.32
C TYR A 51 19.72 2.78 -9.39
N MET A 52 18.75 1.89 -9.54
CA MET A 52 19.00 0.45 -9.61
C MET A 52 19.83 0.07 -10.83
N LYS A 53 19.61 0.75 -11.96
CA LYS A 53 20.41 0.55 -13.17
C LYS A 53 21.85 1.06 -13.01
N GLU A 54 22.04 2.23 -12.39
CA GLU A 54 23.39 2.73 -12.12
C GLU A 54 24.18 1.76 -11.23
N LEU A 55 23.55 1.19 -10.19
CA LEU A 55 24.15 0.15 -9.36
C LEU A 55 24.44 -1.15 -10.14
N ASP A 56 23.51 -1.61 -10.99
CA ASP A 56 23.68 -2.83 -11.82
C ASP A 56 24.80 -2.66 -12.87
N ASP A 57 25.03 -1.41 -13.33
CA ASP A 57 26.15 -1.02 -14.19
C ASP A 57 27.49 -0.91 -13.43
N GLY A 58 27.50 -1.18 -12.12
CA GLY A 58 28.68 -1.18 -11.25
C GLY A 58 29.09 0.21 -10.75
N LEU A 59 28.20 1.21 -10.84
CA LEU A 59 28.45 2.53 -10.27
C LEU A 59 28.06 2.54 -8.80
N SER A 60 28.96 2.97 -7.92
CA SER A 60 28.76 2.93 -6.47
C SER A 60 29.45 4.10 -5.76
N SER A 61 29.58 5.25 -6.44
CA SER A 61 30.27 6.40 -5.84
C SER A 61 29.58 6.84 -4.54
N PRO A 62 30.33 7.38 -3.56
CA PRO A 62 29.76 7.86 -2.30
C PRO A 62 28.62 8.87 -2.51
N GLU A 63 28.70 9.69 -3.56
CA GLU A 63 27.66 10.65 -3.92
C GLU A 63 26.37 9.96 -4.40
N LEU A 64 26.50 8.90 -5.20
CA LEU A 64 25.37 8.11 -5.68
C LEU A 64 24.67 7.42 -4.51
N ILE A 65 25.41 6.69 -3.67
CA ILE A 65 24.85 6.00 -2.51
C ILE A 65 24.15 6.98 -1.57
N LYS A 66 24.75 8.14 -1.32
CA LYS A 66 24.12 9.20 -0.53
C LYS A 66 22.86 9.75 -1.20
N GLY A 67 22.85 9.91 -2.51
CA GLY A 67 21.68 10.29 -3.29
C GLY A 67 20.53 9.29 -3.14
N ILE A 68 20.83 8.00 -3.25
CA ILE A 68 19.88 6.90 -3.07
C ILE A 68 19.35 6.88 -1.63
N ALA A 69 20.23 6.97 -0.63
CA ALA A 69 19.85 7.01 0.78
C ALA A 69 18.91 8.19 1.09
N ASN A 70 19.20 9.37 0.53
CA ASN A 70 18.33 10.54 0.65
C ASN A 70 16.96 10.31 -0.01
N PHE A 71 16.92 9.69 -1.20
CA PHE A 71 15.68 9.34 -1.88
C PHE A 71 14.84 8.36 -1.05
N MET A 72 15.46 7.29 -0.55
CA MET A 72 14.81 6.30 0.31
C MET A 72 14.22 6.96 1.56
N ALA A 73 15.01 7.78 2.26
CA ALA A 73 14.57 8.41 3.51
C ALA A 73 13.52 9.52 3.30
N ASN A 74 13.65 10.33 2.25
CA ASN A 74 12.82 11.53 2.07
C ASN A 74 11.59 11.30 1.21
N ASP A 75 11.74 10.60 0.08
CA ASP A 75 10.66 10.37 -0.87
C ASP A 75 9.88 9.09 -0.52
N LEU A 76 10.60 7.99 -0.28
CA LEU A 76 9.96 6.71 0.06
C LEU A 76 9.66 6.55 1.55
N LYS A 77 10.22 7.39 2.42
CA LYS A 77 10.12 7.31 3.88
C LYS A 77 10.53 5.92 4.40
N ILE A 78 11.57 5.33 3.83
CA ILE A 78 12.17 4.09 4.31
C ILE A 78 13.17 4.43 5.41
N GLU A 79 13.06 3.76 6.55
CA GLU A 79 14.02 3.91 7.64
C GLU A 79 15.35 3.26 7.26
N LEU A 80 16.43 4.05 7.29
CA LEU A 80 17.78 3.56 7.09
C LEU A 80 18.32 2.98 8.40
N PRO A 81 19.21 1.97 8.36
CA PRO A 81 19.95 1.52 9.52
C PRO A 81 20.67 2.69 10.20
N ILE A 82 20.71 2.70 11.54
CA ILE A 82 21.34 3.76 12.35
C ILE A 82 22.78 4.04 11.89
N ASP A 83 23.51 2.98 11.55
CA ASP A 83 24.90 3.05 11.10
C ASP A 83 25.05 2.83 9.59
N PHE A 84 24.02 3.17 8.78
CA PHE A 84 24.04 2.96 7.32
C PHE A 84 25.30 3.54 6.66
N GLU A 85 25.72 4.75 7.04
CA GLU A 85 26.92 5.39 6.50
C GLU A 85 28.24 4.69 6.89
N LYS A 86 28.22 3.82 7.91
CA LYS A 86 29.40 3.06 8.38
C LYS A 86 29.47 1.64 7.84
N LEU A 87 28.42 1.19 7.16
CA LEU A 87 28.40 -0.11 6.49
C LEU A 87 29.44 -0.13 5.36
N SER A 88 29.90 -1.33 4.97
CA SER A 88 30.68 -1.44 3.74
C SER A 88 29.83 -1.07 2.52
N GLU A 89 30.48 -0.70 1.42
CA GLU A 89 29.82 -0.39 0.16
C GLU A 89 28.87 -1.53 -0.27
N ASP A 90 29.35 -2.78 -0.27
CA ASP A 90 28.52 -3.96 -0.56
C ASP A 90 27.29 -4.06 0.34
N GLN A 91 27.43 -3.79 1.64
CA GLN A 91 26.31 -3.84 2.58
C GLN A 91 25.30 -2.71 2.36
N GLN A 92 25.76 -1.54 1.95
CA GLN A 92 24.88 -0.43 1.58
C GLN A 92 24.10 -0.76 0.30
N ILE A 93 24.79 -1.30 -0.70
CA ILE A 93 24.19 -1.74 -1.97
C ILE A 93 23.18 -2.85 -1.72
N ASP A 94 23.54 -3.89 -0.96
CA ASP A 94 22.64 -4.98 -0.58
C ASP A 94 21.39 -4.45 0.13
N PHE A 95 21.55 -3.49 1.04
CA PHE A 95 20.43 -2.86 1.71
C PHE A 95 19.54 -2.10 0.72
N VAL A 96 20.12 -1.33 -0.20
CA VAL A 96 19.40 -0.61 -1.26
C VAL A 96 18.60 -1.59 -2.12
N TYR A 97 19.23 -2.64 -2.67
CA TYR A 97 18.56 -3.67 -3.46
C TYR A 97 17.42 -4.31 -2.67
N SER A 98 17.70 -4.65 -1.40
CA SER A 98 16.71 -5.28 -0.54
C SER A 98 15.49 -4.41 -0.29
N LYS A 99 15.52 -3.10 -0.56
CA LYS A 99 14.43 -2.14 -0.32
C LYS A 99 13.83 -1.54 -1.58
N LEU A 100 14.62 -1.30 -2.62
CA LEU A 100 14.14 -0.70 -3.86
C LEU A 100 13.67 -1.74 -4.89
N ASP A 101 14.24 -2.95 -4.91
CA ASP A 101 13.85 -4.00 -5.87
C ASP A 101 12.63 -4.79 -5.40
N ARG A 102 11.52 -4.06 -5.25
CA ARG A 102 10.25 -4.59 -4.75
C ARG A 102 9.08 -4.01 -5.54
N PRO A 103 7.95 -4.72 -5.62
CA PRO A 103 6.70 -4.15 -6.11
C PRO A 103 6.36 -2.85 -5.37
N ILE A 104 5.76 -1.90 -6.08
CA ILE A 104 5.36 -0.60 -5.53
C ILE A 104 3.85 -0.44 -5.60
N ARG A 105 3.26 0.20 -4.58
CA ARG A 105 1.87 0.65 -4.60
C ARG A 105 1.75 2.10 -4.14
N VAL A 106 1.00 2.88 -4.90
CA VAL A 106 0.53 4.21 -4.52
C VAL A 106 -0.94 4.09 -4.13
N CYS A 107 -1.22 4.33 -2.88
CA CYS A 107 -2.53 4.19 -2.25
C CYS A 107 -3.17 5.59 -2.11
N GLY A 108 -4.23 5.85 -2.87
CA GLY A 108 -5.08 7.01 -2.63
C GLY A 108 -5.83 6.82 -1.31
N VAL A 109 -5.68 7.76 -0.37
CA VAL A 109 -6.37 7.78 0.92
C VAL A 109 -7.26 9.01 1.01
N VAL A 110 -8.41 8.89 1.66
CA VAL A 110 -9.36 10.00 1.85
C VAL A 110 -9.42 10.39 3.32
N LYS A 111 -9.90 11.58 3.63
CA LYS A 111 -10.14 11.99 5.02
C LYS A 111 -11.10 11.02 5.70
N ASN A 112 -10.76 10.64 6.93
CA ASN A 112 -11.60 9.74 7.71
C ASN A 112 -12.85 10.49 8.20
N VAL A 113 -14.02 10.00 7.79
CA VAL A 113 -15.34 10.53 8.19
C VAL A 113 -16.12 9.56 9.09
N GLY A 114 -15.42 8.58 9.69
CA GLY A 114 -16.02 7.57 10.58
C GLY A 114 -16.51 6.31 9.86
N GLU A 115 -16.13 6.11 8.60
CA GLU A 115 -16.46 4.90 7.85
C GLU A 115 -15.71 3.68 8.42
N PRO A 116 -16.36 2.52 8.60
CA PRO A 116 -15.70 1.32 9.09
C PRO A 116 -14.75 0.76 8.03
N GLY A 117 -13.52 0.44 8.46
CA GLY A 117 -12.48 -0.17 7.64
C GLY A 117 -11.07 0.16 8.14
N GLY A 118 -10.09 0.04 7.26
CA GLY A 118 -8.69 0.28 7.57
C GLY A 118 -8.19 1.67 7.18
N GLY A 119 -7.01 2.02 7.69
CA GLY A 119 -6.35 3.30 7.42
C GLY A 119 -4.83 3.15 7.27
N PRO A 120 -4.14 4.22 6.86
CA PRO A 120 -2.68 4.22 6.72
C PRO A 120 -1.99 4.34 8.09
N PHE A 121 -1.07 3.44 8.39
CA PHE A 121 -0.28 3.47 9.62
C PHE A 121 1.16 3.03 9.39
N TRP A 122 2.02 3.37 10.36
CA TRP A 122 3.33 2.77 10.53
C TRP A 122 3.20 1.52 11.40
N ILE A 123 3.69 0.39 10.92
CA ILE A 123 3.80 -0.85 11.69
C ILE A 123 5.25 -1.09 12.02
N ARG A 124 5.50 -1.52 13.26
CA ARG A 124 6.77 -2.12 13.67
C ARG A 124 6.59 -3.64 13.73
N ASP A 125 7.36 -4.36 12.94
CA ASP A 125 7.33 -5.83 12.93
C ASP A 125 8.06 -6.44 14.14
N SER A 126 8.05 -7.77 14.24
CA SER A 126 8.73 -8.52 15.32
C SER A 126 10.26 -8.36 15.31
N LYS A 127 10.84 -7.94 14.19
CA LYS A 127 12.28 -7.66 14.02
C LYS A 127 12.61 -6.19 14.28
N GLY A 128 11.61 -5.37 14.63
CA GLY A 128 11.75 -3.95 14.89
C GLY A 128 11.77 -3.06 13.65
N GLN A 129 11.56 -3.62 12.46
CA GLN A 129 11.52 -2.86 11.21
C GLN A 129 10.20 -2.08 11.10
N ILE A 130 10.31 -0.80 10.73
CA ILE A 130 9.17 0.07 10.50
C ILE A 130 8.78 0.07 9.02
N SER A 131 7.50 -0.12 8.73
CA SER A 131 6.94 -0.05 7.37
C SER A 131 5.57 0.64 7.33
N LYS A 132 5.21 1.17 6.16
CA LYS A 132 3.90 1.79 5.88
C LYS A 132 2.90 0.75 5.43
N GLN A 133 1.76 0.68 6.09
CA GLN A 133 0.77 -0.37 5.89
C GLN A 133 -0.67 0.17 6.02
N ILE A 134 -1.64 -0.55 5.47
CA ILE A 134 -3.08 -0.30 5.57
C ILE A 134 -3.66 -1.17 6.69
N VAL A 135 -3.69 -0.69 7.91
CA VAL A 135 -4.13 -1.45 9.10
C VAL A 135 -5.64 -1.46 9.22
N GLU A 136 -6.21 -2.64 9.40
CA GLU A 136 -7.62 -2.84 9.73
C GLU A 136 -7.82 -2.94 11.25
N SER A 137 -9.01 -2.59 11.74
CA SER A 137 -9.32 -2.58 13.18
C SER A 137 -9.10 -3.94 13.85
N ALA A 138 -9.34 -5.03 13.12
CA ALA A 138 -9.13 -6.40 13.59
C ALA A 138 -7.66 -6.73 13.91
N GLN A 139 -6.72 -5.95 13.37
CA GLN A 139 -5.28 -6.11 13.59
C GLN A 139 -4.76 -5.26 14.76
N VAL A 140 -5.63 -4.47 15.40
CA VAL A 140 -5.27 -3.55 16.48
C VAL A 140 -5.77 -4.07 17.81
N ASN A 141 -4.89 -4.09 18.80
CA ASN A 141 -5.27 -4.39 20.18
C ASN A 141 -5.93 -3.15 20.81
N LEU A 142 -7.25 -3.07 20.72
CA LEU A 142 -8.03 -1.95 21.28
C LEU A 142 -8.11 -1.96 22.82
N ASP A 143 -7.67 -3.03 23.49
CA ASP A 143 -7.50 -3.07 24.95
C ASP A 143 -6.21 -2.37 25.40
N SER A 144 -5.24 -2.20 24.49
CA SER A 144 -4.05 -1.39 24.74
C SER A 144 -4.38 0.09 24.57
N GLN A 145 -4.19 0.87 25.64
CA GLN A 145 -4.41 2.32 25.61
C GLN A 145 -3.55 3.02 24.55
N GLU A 146 -2.31 2.58 24.36
CA GLU A 146 -1.39 3.15 23.38
C GLU A 146 -1.85 2.89 21.95
N GLN A 147 -2.14 1.63 21.60
CA GLN A 147 -2.60 1.29 20.25
C GLN A 147 -3.97 1.91 19.94
N LYS A 148 -4.85 1.95 20.93
CA LYS A 148 -6.15 2.61 20.80
C LYS A 148 -5.98 4.11 20.51
N ALA A 149 -5.10 4.81 21.24
CA ALA A 149 -4.85 6.22 21.00
C ALA A 149 -4.27 6.49 19.60
N ILE A 150 -3.35 5.63 19.13
CA ILE A 150 -2.82 5.71 17.76
C ILE A 150 -3.94 5.50 16.74
N TRP A 151 -4.78 4.49 16.92
CA TRP A 151 -5.90 4.18 16.03
C TRP A 151 -6.89 5.35 15.93
N GLU A 152 -7.29 5.90 17.09
CA GLU A 152 -8.21 7.03 17.18
C GLU A 152 -7.61 8.34 16.62
N SER A 153 -6.29 8.45 16.56
CA SER A 153 -5.61 9.61 15.95
C SER A 153 -5.62 9.61 14.41
N SER A 154 -6.08 8.53 13.78
CA SER A 154 -6.03 8.39 12.32
C SER A 154 -6.93 9.40 11.61
N THR A 155 -6.30 10.26 10.81
CA THR A 155 -6.96 11.31 10.03
C THR A 155 -7.48 10.82 8.68
N HIS A 156 -7.07 9.63 8.24
CA HIS A 156 -7.31 9.12 6.89
C HIS A 156 -7.85 7.69 6.89
N PHE A 157 -8.59 7.39 5.84
CA PHE A 157 -9.22 6.10 5.57
C PHE A 157 -8.70 5.56 4.23
N ASN A 158 -8.60 4.22 4.11
CA ASN A 158 -8.25 3.57 2.86
C ASN A 158 -9.52 3.22 2.04
N PRO A 159 -9.84 3.95 0.96
CA PRO A 159 -10.95 3.66 0.06
C PRO A 159 -10.70 2.46 -0.87
N VAL A 160 -9.52 1.85 -0.79
CA VAL A 160 -9.02 0.85 -1.75
C VAL A 160 -9.01 1.45 -3.16
N ASP A 161 -8.23 2.52 -3.35
CA ASP A 161 -7.90 3.05 -4.69
C ASP A 161 -6.38 3.01 -4.85
N LEU A 162 -5.89 1.89 -5.40
CA LEU A 162 -4.46 1.60 -5.49
C LEU A 162 -4.01 1.60 -6.95
N VAL A 163 -2.83 2.15 -7.19
CA VAL A 163 -2.08 1.94 -8.42
C VAL A 163 -0.81 1.18 -8.05
N CYS A 164 -0.59 0.05 -8.71
CA CYS A 164 0.48 -0.90 -8.39
C CYS A 164 1.42 -1.03 -9.58
N GLY A 165 2.74 -1.01 -9.33
CA GLY A 165 3.79 -1.31 -10.30
C GLY A 165 4.36 -2.70 -9.99
N LEU A 166 4.34 -3.58 -11.00
CA LEU A 166 4.54 -5.03 -10.82
C LEU A 166 5.80 -5.56 -11.50
N ILE A 167 6.60 -4.69 -12.10
CA ILE A 167 7.85 -5.04 -12.78
C ILE A 167 9.05 -4.38 -12.10
N ASN A 168 10.22 -5.00 -12.23
CA ASN A 168 11.50 -4.48 -11.78
C ASN A 168 12.13 -3.54 -12.82
N TYR A 169 13.30 -2.99 -12.49
CA TYR A 169 14.06 -2.08 -13.34
C TYR A 169 14.62 -2.72 -14.63
N LYS A 170 14.62 -4.05 -14.71
CA LYS A 170 15.00 -4.84 -15.90
C LYS A 170 13.80 -5.12 -16.82
N GLY A 171 12.59 -4.72 -16.42
CA GLY A 171 11.36 -5.01 -17.14
C GLY A 171 10.80 -6.42 -16.89
N GLU A 172 11.28 -7.10 -15.85
CA GLU A 172 10.83 -8.44 -15.46
C GLU A 172 9.72 -8.32 -14.42
N SER A 173 8.68 -9.14 -14.54
CA SER A 173 7.62 -9.20 -13.53
C SER A 173 8.14 -9.78 -12.22
N PHE A 174 7.79 -9.15 -11.11
CA PHE A 174 7.98 -9.74 -9.79
C PHE A 174 7.06 -10.94 -9.61
N ASP A 175 7.53 -11.99 -8.92
CA ASP A 175 6.62 -12.96 -8.32
C ASP A 175 6.08 -12.38 -7.02
N LEU A 176 4.84 -11.87 -7.06
CA LEU A 176 4.23 -11.17 -5.93
C LEU A 176 4.04 -12.08 -4.70
N ARG A 177 4.14 -13.41 -4.83
CA ARG A 177 4.09 -14.36 -3.71
C ARG A 177 5.31 -14.24 -2.79
N ASP A 178 6.45 -13.81 -3.32
CA ASP A 178 7.68 -13.62 -2.56
C ASP A 178 7.60 -12.42 -1.61
N TYR A 179 6.58 -11.57 -1.78
CA TYR A 179 6.37 -10.33 -1.01
C TYR A 179 5.15 -10.42 -0.06
N VAL A 180 4.67 -11.65 0.19
CA VAL A 180 3.60 -11.95 1.16
C VAL A 180 4.22 -12.28 2.51
N ASP A 181 3.65 -11.74 3.60
CA ASP A 181 3.96 -12.17 4.96
C ASP A 181 3.01 -13.31 5.37
N PRO A 182 3.47 -14.58 5.42
CA PRO A 182 2.64 -15.72 5.76
C PRO A 182 2.20 -15.73 7.23
N ASP A 183 2.92 -15.03 8.11
CA ASP A 183 2.66 -15.02 9.56
C ASP A 183 1.49 -14.09 9.94
N THR A 184 0.98 -13.31 8.98
CA THR A 184 -0.17 -12.40 9.18
C THR A 184 -1.54 -13.06 8.94
N GLY A 185 -1.57 -14.36 8.64
CA GLY A 185 -2.82 -15.13 8.64
C GLY A 185 -3.40 -15.22 10.04
N PHE A 186 -4.72 -15.15 10.19
CA PHE A 186 -5.37 -15.20 11.50
C PHE A 186 -6.60 -16.13 11.51
N ILE A 187 -6.94 -16.65 12.68
CA ILE A 187 -8.16 -17.44 12.85
C ILE A 187 -9.30 -16.49 13.19
N SER A 188 -10.29 -16.39 12.31
CA SER A 188 -11.52 -15.67 12.59
C SER A 188 -12.59 -16.60 13.15
N HIS A 189 -13.37 -16.08 14.08
CA HIS A 189 -14.54 -16.76 14.63
C HIS A 189 -15.78 -16.23 13.94
N LYS A 190 -16.49 -17.10 13.22
CA LYS A 190 -17.74 -16.77 12.52
C LYS A 190 -18.87 -17.61 13.09
N SER A 191 -20.09 -17.10 13.05
CA SER A 191 -21.28 -17.89 13.35
C SER A 191 -22.07 -18.10 12.06
N LYS A 192 -22.44 -19.35 11.78
CA LYS A 192 -23.36 -19.69 10.70
C LYS A 192 -24.39 -20.67 11.23
N ASP A 193 -25.67 -20.35 11.04
CA ASP A 193 -26.80 -21.17 11.47
C ASP A 193 -26.73 -21.57 12.97
N GLY A 194 -26.26 -20.65 13.81
CA GLY A 194 -26.13 -20.85 15.26
C GLY A 194 -24.95 -21.72 15.69
N LYS A 195 -24.07 -22.14 14.76
CA LYS A 195 -22.83 -22.86 15.07
C LYS A 195 -21.63 -21.94 14.96
N GLU A 196 -20.76 -22.01 15.96
CA GLU A 196 -19.43 -21.39 15.87
C GLU A 196 -18.56 -22.13 14.86
N LEU A 197 -17.94 -21.36 13.98
CA LEU A 197 -16.99 -21.79 12.98
C LEU A 197 -15.67 -21.05 13.22
N LYS A 198 -14.58 -21.80 13.14
CA LYS A 198 -13.24 -21.23 13.02
C LYS A 198 -12.85 -21.25 11.54
N ALA A 199 -12.55 -20.09 10.99
CA ALA A 199 -12.02 -19.96 9.65
C ALA A 199 -10.57 -19.49 9.74
N LEU A 200 -9.66 -20.17 9.03
CA LEU A 200 -8.33 -19.64 8.80
C LEU A 200 -8.44 -18.59 7.70
N GLU A 201 -8.22 -17.33 8.04
CA GLU A 201 -8.09 -16.25 7.07
C GLU A 201 -6.63 -16.16 6.66
N LEU A 202 -6.41 -16.19 5.34
CA LEU A 202 -5.10 -15.95 4.75
C LEU A 202 -4.61 -14.54 5.12
N PRO A 203 -3.29 -14.27 4.99
CA PRO A 203 -2.71 -12.94 5.14
C PRO A 203 -3.62 -11.84 4.61
N GLY A 204 -3.91 -10.85 5.48
CA GLY A 204 -4.82 -9.75 5.17
C GLY A 204 -4.44 -9.09 3.85
N LEU A 205 -5.45 -8.74 3.04
CA LEU A 205 -5.28 -8.39 1.64
C LEU A 205 -4.24 -7.27 1.38
N TRP A 206 -4.12 -6.33 2.30
CA TRP A 206 -3.26 -5.16 2.17
C TRP A 206 -1.96 -5.24 2.98
N ASN A 207 -2.02 -5.73 4.22
CA ASN A 207 -0.86 -5.74 5.11
C ASN A 207 -0.08 -7.04 5.10
N GLY A 208 -0.77 -8.14 4.83
CA GLY A 208 -0.15 -9.45 4.76
C GLY A 208 0.27 -9.78 3.35
N ALA A 209 -0.69 -9.71 2.42
CA ALA A 209 -0.46 -10.09 1.03
C ALA A 209 0.44 -9.11 0.25
N MET A 210 0.59 -7.88 0.74
CA MET A 210 1.48 -6.85 0.17
C MET A 210 2.40 -6.26 1.24
N SER A 211 2.85 -7.09 2.19
CA SER A 211 3.62 -6.66 3.36
C SER A 211 4.96 -6.04 2.97
N ASP A 212 5.67 -6.66 2.03
CA ASP A 212 7.01 -6.25 1.63
C ASP A 212 7.02 -5.39 0.35
N TRP A 213 5.96 -4.60 0.15
CA TRP A 213 5.85 -3.68 -0.99
C TRP A 213 6.30 -2.26 -0.62
N ASN A 214 6.89 -1.54 -1.57
CA ASN A 214 7.10 -0.10 -1.46
C ASN A 214 5.74 0.61 -1.45
N THR A 215 5.32 1.13 -0.29
CA THR A 215 3.98 1.69 -0.09
C THR A 215 4.02 3.20 0.06
N LEU A 216 3.27 3.92 -0.77
CA LEU A 216 3.10 5.38 -0.70
C LEU A 216 1.63 5.72 -0.47
N PHE A 217 1.36 6.71 0.39
CA PHE A 217 0.01 7.20 0.64
C PHE A 217 -0.12 8.62 0.10
N VAL A 218 -1.20 8.87 -0.64
CA VAL A 218 -1.51 10.18 -1.23
C VAL A 218 -2.93 10.56 -0.84
N GLU A 219 -3.10 11.71 -0.19
CA GLU A 219 -4.45 12.25 0.06
C GLU A 219 -5.12 12.56 -1.28
N VAL A 220 -6.31 12.01 -1.49
CA VAL A 220 -7.20 12.31 -2.61
C VAL A 220 -8.53 12.85 -2.09
N PRO A 221 -9.28 13.63 -2.88
CA PRO A 221 -10.56 14.18 -2.44
C PRO A 221 -11.54 13.09 -2.04
N LEU A 222 -12.33 13.37 -1.00
CA LEU A 222 -13.34 12.47 -0.47
C LEU A 222 -14.35 12.02 -1.55
N ILE A 223 -14.64 12.87 -2.56
CA ILE A 223 -15.54 12.55 -3.68
C ILE A 223 -15.06 11.38 -4.56
N THR A 224 -13.82 10.93 -4.43
CA THR A 224 -13.32 9.72 -5.10
C THR A 224 -13.76 8.42 -4.40
N PHE A 225 -14.40 8.55 -3.22
CA PHE A 225 -14.88 7.47 -2.36
C PHE A 225 -16.38 7.60 -2.07
N ASN A 226 -17.19 6.82 -2.77
CA ASN A 226 -18.65 6.74 -2.64
C ASN A 226 -19.06 5.25 -2.58
N PRO A 227 -18.85 4.57 -1.45
CA PRO A 227 -19.18 3.16 -1.31
C PRO A 227 -20.69 2.93 -1.17
N VAL A 228 -21.20 1.86 -1.78
CA VAL A 228 -22.56 1.34 -1.58
C VAL A 228 -22.46 0.01 -0.83
N LYS A 229 -22.66 0.03 0.49
CA LYS A 229 -22.61 -1.16 1.36
C LYS A 229 -24.01 -1.71 1.65
N GLY A 230 -25.05 -0.89 1.53
CA GLY A 230 -26.45 -1.28 1.64
C GLY A 230 -27.39 -0.45 0.77
N ILE A 231 -28.66 -0.85 0.71
CA ILE A 231 -29.68 -0.21 -0.15
C ILE A 231 -29.84 1.28 0.19
N LEU A 232 -29.74 1.65 1.47
CA LEU A 232 -29.89 3.04 1.90
C LEU A 232 -28.74 3.94 1.43
N ASP A 233 -27.55 3.39 1.14
CA ASP A 233 -26.44 4.19 0.60
C ASP A 233 -26.76 4.74 -0.78
N LEU A 234 -27.62 4.05 -1.55
CA LEU A 234 -28.09 4.55 -2.84
C LEU A 234 -28.88 5.85 -2.71
N LEU A 235 -29.44 6.17 -1.53
CA LEU A 235 -30.17 7.42 -1.30
C LEU A 235 -29.25 8.63 -1.12
N ARG A 236 -27.93 8.42 -0.98
CA ARG A 236 -26.97 9.53 -0.87
C ARG A 236 -26.94 10.32 -2.20
N PRO A 237 -26.75 11.65 -2.17
CA PRO A 237 -26.80 12.49 -3.37
C PRO A 237 -25.89 12.00 -4.51
N GLU A 238 -24.77 11.37 -4.16
CA GLU A 238 -23.75 10.89 -5.10
C GLU A 238 -24.22 9.70 -5.95
N HIS A 239 -25.28 9.00 -5.51
CA HIS A 239 -25.87 7.86 -6.21
C HIS A 239 -27.25 8.19 -6.82
N GLN A 240 -27.73 9.41 -6.62
CA GLN A 240 -29.01 9.85 -7.18
C GLN A 240 -28.80 10.43 -8.58
N SER A 241 -29.75 10.16 -9.47
CA SER A 241 -29.79 10.85 -10.77
C SER A 241 -30.14 12.31 -10.51
N THR A 242 -29.35 13.24 -11.04
CA THR A 242 -29.76 14.65 -11.09
C THR A 242 -31.03 14.72 -11.93
N ILE A 243 -32.17 15.03 -11.31
CA ILE A 243 -33.44 15.31 -12.01
C ILE A 243 -33.34 16.70 -12.65
#